data_AF-A0A1S2SVQ1-F1
#
_entry.id   AF-A0A1S2SVQ1-F1
#
_cell.length_a   1.000
_cell.length_b   1.000
_cell.length_c   1.000
_cell.angle_alpha   90.00
_cell.angle_beta   90.00
_cell.angle_gamma   90.00
#
_symmetry.space_group_name_H-M   'P 1'
#
loop_
_entity.id
_entity.type
_entity.pdbx_description
1 polymer ?
#
loop_
_entity_poly.entity_id
_entity_poly.type
_entity_poly.pdbx_seq_one_letter_code
_entity_poly.pdbx_strand_id
1 'polypeptide(L)'
;MNAGGLPINGKSRWGDIKHMIPVSHEKWAQMAKCGKGPPITRYGLRCSFQDNDEILAWLNDPNGYKPKGGPIDFHSTLGQKS
;
A
#
# COMPACT_ATOMS: atom_id res chain seq x y z
N MET A 1 2.42 4.47 21.97
CA MET A 1 1.77 5.74 21.61
C MET A 1 1.37 5.61 20.15
N ASN A 2 0.07 5.45 19.88
CA ASN A 2 -0.47 5.10 18.56
C ASN A 2 -0.69 6.39 17.76
N ALA A 3 0.16 6.64 16.76
CA ALA A 3 -0.13 7.67 15.77
C ALA A 3 -1.35 7.23 14.95
N GLY A 4 -2.53 7.78 15.23
CA GLY A 4 -3.61 7.92 14.24
C GLY A 4 -4.11 6.66 13.49
N GLY A 5 -4.17 5.49 14.13
CA GLY A 5 -5.29 4.56 13.89
C GLY A 5 -5.16 3.43 12.88
N LEU A 6 -3.96 3.06 12.39
CA LEU A 6 -3.80 1.80 11.63
C LEU A 6 -3.19 0.69 12.53
N PRO A 7 -3.81 -0.52 12.62
CA PRO A 7 -3.18 -1.65 13.27
C PRO A 7 -1.94 -2.09 12.48
N ILE A 8 -0.87 -2.47 13.18
CA ILE A 8 0.42 -2.84 12.58
C ILE A 8 0.30 -4.01 11.59
N ASN A 9 -0.58 -4.96 11.90
CA ASN A 9 -0.89 -6.10 11.04
C ASN A 9 -2.29 -5.91 10.48
N GLY A 10 -2.41 -5.94 9.15
CA GLY A 10 -3.68 -5.75 8.46
C GLY A 10 -3.49 -5.18 7.08
N LYS A 11 -4.61 -5.02 6.37
CA LYS A 11 -4.66 -4.43 5.04
C LYS A 11 -5.68 -3.30 5.04
N SER A 12 -5.28 -2.16 4.51
CA SER A 12 -6.14 -0.98 4.39
C SER A 12 -6.34 -0.58 2.94
N ARG A 13 -7.51 0.00 2.65
CA ARG A 13 -7.80 0.56 1.33
C ARG A 13 -7.29 2.00 1.26
N TRP A 14 -7.16 2.52 0.05
CA TRP A 14 -6.81 3.93 -0.15
C TRP A 14 -7.72 4.89 0.64
N GLY A 15 -9.03 4.62 0.66
CA GLY A 15 -10.00 5.45 1.37
C GLY A 15 -9.74 5.57 2.88
N ASP A 16 -9.15 4.54 3.49
CA ASP A 16 -8.82 4.50 4.91
C ASP A 16 -7.54 5.30 5.19
N ILE A 17 -6.56 5.26 4.29
CA ILE A 17 -5.23 5.87 4.54
C ILE A 17 -5.03 7.26 3.93
N LYS A 18 -5.89 7.69 3.00
CA LYS A 18 -5.73 8.93 2.23
C LYS A 18 -5.52 10.19 3.08
N HIS A 19 -5.95 10.17 4.33
CA HIS A 19 -5.84 11.30 5.25
C HIS A 19 -4.45 11.43 5.89
N MET A 20 -3.66 10.36 5.90
CA MET A 20 -2.28 10.34 6.41
C MET A 20 -1.25 10.58 5.31
N ILE A 21 -1.61 10.28 4.06
CA ILE A 21 -0.69 10.35 2.92
C ILE A 21 -0.67 11.79 2.36
N PRO A 22 0.49 12.46 2.28
CA PRO A 22 0.59 13.86 1.82
C PRO A 22 0.55 14.02 0.29
N VAL A 23 0.14 12.98 -0.44
CA VAL A 23 0.10 12.98 -1.91
C VAL A 23 -1.23 12.46 -2.42
N SER A 24 -1.54 12.78 -3.68
CA SER A 24 -2.74 12.27 -4.33
C SER A 24 -2.68 10.76 -4.55
N HIS A 25 -3.85 10.14 -4.74
CA HIS A 25 -3.98 8.71 -5.03
C HIS A 25 -3.18 8.29 -6.26
N GLU A 26 -3.21 9.11 -7.32
CA GLU A 26 -2.48 8.82 -8.55
C GLU A 26 -0.97 8.86 -8.33
N LYS A 27 -0.46 9.85 -7.59
CA LYS A 27 0.96 9.94 -7.26
C LYS A 27 1.39 8.75 -6.39
N TRP A 28 0.56 8.38 -5.44
CA TRP A 28 0.76 7.21 -4.60
C TRP A 28 0.88 5.92 -5.42
N ALA A 29 -0.05 5.69 -6.35
CA ALA A 29 -0.01 4.55 -7.25
C ALA A 29 1.21 4.56 -8.18
N GLN A 30 1.65 5.72 -8.66
CA GLN A 30 2.88 5.84 -9.45
C GLN A 30 4.13 5.49 -8.62
N MET A 31 4.20 5.92 -7.36
CA MET A 31 5.33 5.58 -6.47
C MET A 31 5.40 4.08 -6.21
N ALA A 32 4.25 3.45 -5.95
CA ALA A 32 4.15 2.01 -5.80
C ALA A 32 4.61 1.26 -7.07
N LYS A 33 4.23 1.73 -8.27
CA LYS A 33 4.70 1.17 -9.56
C LYS A 33 6.21 1.31 -9.74
N CYS A 34 6.79 2.42 -9.29
CA CYS A 34 8.24 2.66 -9.33
C CYS A 34 9.01 1.93 -8.22
N GLY A 35 8.35 1.19 -7.32
CA GLY A 35 9.00 0.55 -6.17
C GLY A 35 9.48 1.54 -5.09
N LYS A 36 8.98 2.78 -5.11
CA LYS A 36 9.28 3.82 -4.11
C LYS A 36 8.17 4.00 -3.07
N GLY A 37 7.09 3.23 -3.21
CA GLY A 37 5.96 3.27 -2.30
C GLY A 37 5.41 1.87 -2.05
N PRO A 38 4.52 1.72 -1.07
CA PRO A 38 3.93 0.45 -0.69
C PRO A 38 3.26 -0.26 -1.86
N PRO A 39 3.45 -1.58 -2.01
CA PRO A 39 2.83 -2.35 -3.09
C PRO A 39 1.31 -2.37 -2.94
N ILE A 40 0.60 -2.14 -4.05
CA ILE A 40 -0.87 -2.14 -4.08
C ILE A 40 -1.36 -3.50 -4.56
N THR A 41 -1.88 -4.33 -3.65
CA THR A 41 -2.43 -5.65 -3.99
C THR A 41 -3.88 -5.52 -4.43
N ARG A 42 -4.22 -5.97 -5.64
CA ARG A 42 -5.63 -6.05 -6.09
C ARG A 42 -6.25 -7.37 -5.65
N TYR A 43 -7.47 -7.34 -5.12
CA TYR A 43 -8.28 -8.52 -4.78
C TYR A 43 -9.47 -8.70 -5.74
N GLY A 44 -9.32 -8.27 -7.00
CA GLY A 44 -10.35 -8.35 -8.05
C GLY A 44 -10.45 -7.07 -8.88
N LEU A 45 -11.55 -6.92 -9.63
CA LEU A 45 -11.72 -5.82 -10.59
C LEU A 45 -11.66 -4.41 -9.97
N ARG A 46 -12.21 -4.23 -8.76
CA ARG A 46 -12.39 -2.90 -8.14
C ARG A 46 -11.70 -2.73 -6.78
N CYS A 47 -11.16 -3.81 -6.22
CA CYS A 47 -10.67 -3.82 -4.84
C CYS A 47 -9.15 -3.80 -4.82
N SER A 48 -8.57 -2.73 -4.29
CA SER A 48 -7.13 -2.57 -4.05
C SER A 48 -6.88 -2.36 -2.57
N PHE A 49 -5.91 -3.08 -2.03
CA PHE A 49 -5.50 -3.04 -0.63
C PHE A 49 -3.99 -2.93 -0.53
N GLN A 50 -3.53 -2.42 0.59
CA GLN A 50 -2.11 -2.30 0.92
C GLN A 50 -1.89 -2.79 2.34
N ASP A 51 -0.75 -3.44 2.56
CA ASP A 51 -0.38 -3.91 3.89
C ASP A 51 -0.02 -2.72 4.78
N ASN A 52 -0.57 -2.73 6.00
CA ASN A 52 -0.43 -1.63 6.94
C ASN A 52 1.02 -1.45 7.38
N ASP A 53 1.78 -2.53 7.48
CA ASP A 53 3.19 -2.47 7.85
C ASP A 53 4.02 -1.74 6.79
N GLU A 54 3.72 -1.95 5.49
CA GLU A 54 4.37 -1.26 4.38
C GLU A 54 4.01 0.24 4.39
N ILE A 55 2.74 0.57 4.64
CA ILE A 55 2.27 1.96 4.77
C ILE A 55 2.96 2.66 5.94
N LEU A 56 3.03 2.00 7.10
CA LEU A 56 3.68 2.56 8.29
C LEU A 56 5.18 2.71 8.08
N ALA A 57 5.84 1.76 7.41
CA ALA A 57 7.25 1.85 7.08
C ALA A 57 7.52 3.04 6.14
N TRP A 58 6.67 3.26 5.13
CA TRP A 58 6.78 4.43 4.25
C TRP A 58 6.51 5.74 4.99
N LEU A 59 5.51 5.77 5.88
CA LEU A 59 5.22 6.96 6.70
C LEU A 59 6.34 7.30 7.67
N ASN A 60 7.08 6.31 8.15
CA ASN A 60 8.23 6.50 9.03
C ASN A 60 9.44 7.08 8.29
N ASP A 61 9.76 6.53 7.12
CA ASP A 61 10.85 7.00 6.27
C ASP A 61 10.51 6.90 4.78
N PRO A 62 9.88 7.92 4.18
CA PRO A 62 9.46 7.87 2.78
C PRO A 62 10.63 7.93 1.79
N ASN A 63 11.80 8.43 2.21
CA ASN A 63 12.97 8.58 1.34
C ASN A 63 13.83 7.31 1.32
N GLY A 64 13.94 6.61 2.46
CA GLY A 64 14.65 5.34 2.57
C GLY A 64 13.77 4.09 2.48
N TYR A 65 12.46 4.26 2.30
CA TYR A 65 11.52 3.14 2.20
C TYR A 65 11.91 2.13 1.11
N LYS A 66 11.88 0.86 1.48
CA LYS A 66 12.09 -0.28 0.58
C LYS A 66 10.90 -1.23 0.68
N PRO A 67 10.19 -1.50 -0.42
CA PRO A 67 9.06 -2.41 -0.41
C PRO A 67 9.51 -3.84 -0.10
N LYS A 68 8.71 -4.54 0.71
CA LYS A 68 8.93 -5.97 1.02
C LYS A 68 8.41 -6.87 -0.10
N GLY A 69 7.39 -6.41 -0.82
CA GLY A 69 6.77 -7.13 -1.94
C GLY A 69 7.36 -6.79 -3.32
N GLY A 70 7.15 -7.69 -4.28
CA GLY A 70 7.48 -7.46 -5.69
C GLY A 70 6.60 -6.36 -6.33
N PRO A 71 6.95 -5.93 -7.56
CA PRO A 71 6.20 -4.92 -8.29
C PRO A 71 4.71 -5.25 -8.37
N ILE A 72 3.88 -4.22 -8.43
CA ILE A 72 2.43 -4.37 -8.57
C ILE A 72 2.14 -5.16 -9.86
N ASP A 73 1.86 -6.45 -9.74
CA ASP A 73 1.39 -7.23 -10.88
C ASP A 73 -0.14 -7.06 -10.97
N PHE A 74 -0.57 -6.27 -11.95
CA PHE A 74 -1.99 -6.00 -12.19
C PHE A 74 -2.76 -7.24 -12.69
N HIS A 75 -2.07 -8.33 -13.04
CA HIS A 75 -2.63 -9.53 -13.67
C HIS A 75 -2.54 -10.80 -12.78
N SER A 76 -1.76 -10.79 -11.69
CA SER A 76 -1.35 -12.01 -10.97
C SER A 76 -2.27 -12.44 -9.83
N THR A 77 -3.13 -11.58 -9.28
CA THR A 77 -3.91 -11.93 -8.08
C THR A 77 -5.26 -12.60 -8.33
N LEU A 78 -5.66 -12.86 -9.58
CA LEU A 78 -6.82 -13.71 -9.93
C LEU A 78 -6.53 -15.22 -9.77
N GLY A 79 -5.57 -15.59 -8.92
CA GLY A 79 -5.05 -16.95 -8.81
C GLY A 79 -4.93 -17.52 -7.40
N GLN A 80 -5.39 -16.84 -6.34
CA GLN A 80 -5.44 -17.46 -5.01
C GLN A 80 -6.84 -18.00 -4.71
N LYS A 81 -7.17 -19.12 -5.37
CA LYS A 81 -8.14 -20.08 -4.84
C LYS A 81 -7.48 -20.82 -3.67
N SER A 82 -8.11 -20.81 -2.51
CA SER A 82 -8.16 -21.95 -1.58
C SER A 82 -9.57 -22.07 -1.03
#